data_AF-A0A368TXT6-F1
#
_entry.id   AF-A0A368TXT6-F1
#
_cell.length_a   1.000
_cell.length_b   1.000
_cell.length_c   1.000
_cell.angle_alpha   90.00
_cell.angle_beta   90.00
_cell.angle_gamma   90.00
#
_symmetry.space_group_name_H-M   'P 1'
#
loop_
_entity.id
_entity.type
_entity.pdbx_description
1 polymer ?
#
loop_
_entity_poly.entity_id
_entity_poly.type
_entity_poly.pdbx_seq_one_letter_code
_entity_poly.pdbx_strand_id
1 'polypeptide(L)'
;MTRLNTNQIIALIVALFSVGYLVMAFQIPTFPLPRPIDSDIFPKVLGFLLLGLAVCLFLEKPKAQDIPEEPSPEALNQPLLFRPWSRIVITSLAIIAYALLMVPIGFVVTSTVLAFGLGLYYGYRRHGVNLATSLGVVLALYLTMTRIMDVYLPTGILPI
;
A
#
# COMPACT_ATOMS: atom_id res chain seq x y z
N MET A 1 -34.68 -10.25 -5.66
CA MET A 1 -33.40 -9.58 -5.94
C MET A 1 -32.43 -9.96 -4.84
N THR A 2 -31.48 -10.85 -5.12
CA THR A 2 -30.41 -11.21 -4.18
C THR A 2 -29.53 -9.99 -3.94
N ARG A 3 -29.54 -9.45 -2.71
CA ARG A 3 -28.62 -8.35 -2.34
C ARG A 3 -27.21 -8.93 -2.28
N LEU A 4 -26.28 -8.32 -3.02
CA LEU A 4 -24.86 -8.67 -2.95
C LEU A 4 -24.29 -8.23 -1.59
N ASN A 5 -23.44 -9.06 -0.99
CA ASN A 5 -22.70 -8.68 0.22
C ASN A 5 -21.57 -7.70 -0.12
N THR A 6 -21.09 -6.93 0.85
CA THR A 6 -19.95 -6.01 0.74
C THR A 6 -18.73 -6.68 0.10
N ASN A 7 -18.37 -7.90 0.51
CA ASN A 7 -17.23 -8.63 -0.07
C ASN A 7 -17.43 -8.92 -1.57
N GLN A 8 -18.67 -9.23 -1.99
CA GLN A 8 -18.99 -9.46 -3.40
C GLN A 8 -18.93 -8.16 -4.21
N ILE A 9 -19.34 -7.04 -3.64
CA ILE A 9 -19.23 -5.72 -4.26
C ILE A 9 -17.74 -5.36 -4.44
N ILE A 10 -16.93 -5.52 -3.39
CA ILE A 10 -15.47 -5.28 -3.46
C ILE A 10 -14.84 -6.21 -4.49
N ALA A 11 -15.19 -7.50 -4.49
CA ALA A 11 -14.70 -8.46 -5.45
C ALA A 11 -15.02 -8.07 -6.90
N LEU A 12 -16.23 -7.58 -7.18
CA LEU A 12 -16.61 -7.09 -8.51
C LEU A 12 -15.80 -5.87 -8.93
N ILE A 13 -15.55 -4.93 -8.02
CA ILE A 13 -14.72 -3.74 -8.28
C ILE A 13 -13.28 -4.16 -8.58
N VAL A 14 -12.70 -5.05 -7.76
CA VAL A 14 -11.32 -5.55 -7.96
C VAL A 14 -11.23 -6.36 -9.26
N ALA A 15 -12.23 -7.19 -9.58
CA ALA A 15 -12.27 -7.94 -10.83
C ALA A 15 -12.30 -7.01 -12.04
N LEU A 16 -13.15 -5.98 -12.03
CA LEU A 16 -13.23 -4.99 -13.10
C LEU A 16 -11.89 -4.26 -13.28
N PHE A 17 -11.28 -3.82 -12.19
CA PHE A 17 -9.97 -3.19 -12.20
C PHE A 17 -8.89 -4.11 -12.76
N SER A 18 -8.86 -5.38 -12.30
CA SER A 18 -7.91 -6.40 -12.75
C SER A 18 -8.05 -6.71 -14.24
N VAL A 19 -9.28 -6.81 -14.76
CA VAL A 19 -9.52 -6.99 -16.20
C VAL A 19 -8.98 -5.81 -17.00
N GLY A 20 -9.29 -4.58 -16.59
CA GLY A 20 -8.76 -3.37 -17.23
C GLY A 20 -7.23 -3.32 -17.20
N TYR A 21 -6.63 -3.66 -16.07
CA TYR A 21 -5.19 -3.75 -15.90
C TYR A 21 -4.55 -4.82 -16.79
N LEU A 22 -5.16 -6.01 -16.90
CA LEU A 22 -4.70 -7.07 -17.80
C LEU A 22 -4.76 -6.62 -19.27
N VAL A 23 -5.84 -5.97 -19.69
CA VAL A 23 -5.95 -5.42 -21.05
C VAL A 23 -4.79 -4.49 -21.35
N MET A 24 -4.43 -3.60 -20.42
CA MET A 24 -3.26 -2.73 -20.56
C MET A 24 -1.94 -3.53 -20.56
N ALA A 25 -1.81 -4.55 -19.71
CA ALA A 25 -0.61 -5.39 -19.64
C ALA A 25 -0.36 -6.18 -20.95
N PHE A 26 -1.41 -6.60 -21.66
CA PHE A 26 -1.30 -7.26 -22.96
C PHE A 26 -0.93 -6.29 -24.11
N GLN A 27 -1.02 -4.99 -23.90
CA GLN A 27 -0.60 -3.97 -24.87
C GLN A 27 0.89 -3.62 -24.74
N ILE A 28 1.60 -4.14 -23.75
CA ILE A 28 3.03 -3.87 -23.53
C ILE A 28 3.84 -4.51 -24.68
N PRO A 29 4.63 -3.72 -25.45
CA PRO A 29 5.47 -4.25 -26.51
C PRO A 29 6.54 -5.20 -25.96
N THR A 30 6.74 -6.33 -26.64
CA THR A 30 7.85 -7.23 -26.37
C THR A 30 9.04 -6.83 -27.24
N PHE A 31 10.22 -6.80 -26.63
CA PHE A 31 11.46 -6.46 -27.32
C PHE A 31 12.27 -7.73 -27.54
N PRO A 32 12.79 -7.99 -28.77
CA PRO A 32 13.59 -9.17 -29.08
C PRO A 32 15.01 -9.02 -28.53
N LEU A 33 15.13 -8.82 -27.22
CA LEU A 33 16.39 -8.84 -26.50
C LEU A 33 16.56 -10.23 -25.88
N PRO A 34 17.77 -10.81 -25.87
CA PRO A 34 18.02 -12.09 -25.20
C PRO A 34 17.95 -11.90 -23.69
N ARG A 35 16.72 -11.88 -23.14
CA ARG A 35 16.43 -11.83 -21.71
C ARG A 35 15.50 -12.98 -21.33
N PRO A 36 15.75 -13.69 -20.20
CA PRO A 36 14.92 -14.84 -19.81
C PRO A 36 13.45 -14.50 -19.47
N ILE A 37 13.18 -13.26 -19.03
CA ILE A 37 11.85 -12.78 -18.63
C ILE A 37 11.64 -11.39 -19.25
N ASP A 38 10.57 -11.24 -20.02
CA ASP A 38 10.17 -9.97 -20.60
C ASP A 38 9.44 -9.07 -19.58
N SER A 39 9.43 -7.77 -19.85
CA SER A 39 8.85 -6.74 -18.97
C SER A 39 7.32 -6.84 -18.80
N ASP A 40 6.64 -7.57 -19.69
CA ASP A 40 5.19 -7.76 -19.69
C ASP A 40 4.72 -8.92 -18.79
N ILE A 41 5.60 -9.89 -18.48
CA ILE A 41 5.27 -11.06 -17.68
C ILE A 41 4.83 -10.65 -16.27
N PHE A 42 5.58 -9.76 -15.62
CA PHE A 42 5.27 -9.33 -14.25
C PHE A 42 3.89 -8.68 -14.14
N PRO A 43 3.55 -7.67 -14.98
CA PRO A 43 2.19 -7.13 -15.02
C PRO A 43 1.12 -8.19 -15.30
N LYS A 44 1.33 -9.11 -16.25
CA LYS A 44 0.34 -10.15 -16.57
C LYS A 44 0.08 -11.07 -15.38
N VAL A 45 1.13 -11.57 -14.74
CA VAL A 45 1.03 -12.45 -13.55
C VAL A 45 0.29 -11.73 -12.41
N LEU A 46 0.64 -10.48 -12.14
CA LEU A 46 -0.02 -9.68 -11.11
C LEU A 46 -1.51 -9.49 -11.42
N GLY A 47 -1.85 -9.21 -12.68
CA GLY A 47 -3.23 -9.06 -13.12
C GLY A 47 -4.05 -10.34 -12.92
N PHE A 48 -3.54 -11.49 -13.33
CA PHE A 48 -4.21 -12.78 -13.14
C PHE A 48 -4.33 -13.17 -11.66
N LEU A 49 -3.31 -12.88 -10.84
CA LEU A 49 -3.36 -13.11 -9.41
C LEU A 49 -4.48 -12.26 -8.77
N LEU A 50 -4.56 -10.97 -9.11
CA LEU A 50 -5.63 -10.08 -8.65
C LEU A 50 -7.01 -10.59 -9.06
N LEU A 51 -7.15 -11.07 -10.30
CA LEU A 51 -8.42 -11.64 -10.77
C LEU A 51 -8.80 -12.90 -9.97
N GLY A 52 -7.83 -13.78 -9.73
CA GLY A 52 -8.01 -14.98 -8.90
C GLY A 52 -8.42 -14.64 -7.48
N LEU A 53 -7.77 -13.65 -6.85
CA LEU A 53 -8.14 -13.17 -5.52
C LEU A 53 -9.53 -12.55 -5.48
N ALA A 54 -9.94 -11.82 -6.53
CA ALA A 54 -11.30 -11.31 -6.64
C ALA A 54 -12.33 -12.43 -6.71
N VAL A 55 -12.05 -13.51 -7.46
CA VAL A 55 -12.92 -14.70 -7.49
C VAL A 55 -13.00 -15.35 -6.11
N CYS A 56 -11.86 -15.54 -5.43
CA CYS A 56 -11.84 -16.08 -4.06
C CYS A 56 -12.68 -15.23 -3.10
N LEU A 57 -12.54 -13.90 -3.17
CA LEU A 57 -13.29 -12.96 -2.34
C LEU A 57 -14.79 -12.97 -2.65
N PHE A 58 -15.18 -13.15 -3.92
CA PHE A 58 -16.58 -13.26 -4.32
C PHE A 58 -17.25 -14.52 -3.77
N LEU A 59 -16.49 -15.61 -3.68
CA LEU A 59 -16.95 -16.91 -3.16
C LEU A 59 -16.90 -16.98 -1.63
N GLU A 60 -16.28 -16.01 -0.96
CA GLU A 60 -16.22 -15.97 0.50
C GLU A 60 -17.62 -15.79 1.10
N LYS A 61 -17.97 -16.67 2.04
CA LYS A 61 -19.25 -16.58 2.75
C LYS A 61 -19.17 -15.49 3.82
N PRO A 62 -20.20 -14.65 3.97
CA PRO A 62 -20.22 -13.62 5.02
C PRO A 62 -20.06 -14.29 6.39
N LYS A 63 -19.04 -13.91 7.14
CA LYS A 63 -18.93 -14.25 8.56
C LYS A 63 -19.64 -13.18 9.38
N ALA A 64 -20.10 -13.54 10.58
CA ALA A 64 -20.76 -12.58 11.49
C ALA A 64 -19.88 -11.35 11.81
N GLN A 65 -18.57 -11.45 11.62
CA GLN A 65 -17.58 -10.38 11.80
C GLN A 65 -17.53 -9.39 10.62
N ASP A 66 -18.12 -9.73 9.47
CA ASP A 66 -18.12 -8.89 8.26
C ASP A 66 -19.33 -7.93 8.19
N ILE A 67 -20.25 -8.04 9.14
CA ILE A 67 -21.34 -7.07 9.30
C ILE A 67 -20.70 -5.80 9.86
N PRO A 68 -20.76 -4.66 9.16
CA PRO A 68 -20.22 -3.41 9.70
C PRO A 68 -20.92 -3.11 11.01
N GLU A 69 -20.21 -3.28 12.12
CA GLU A 69 -20.71 -2.89 13.43
C GLU A 69 -20.90 -1.38 13.39
N GLU A 70 -22.13 -0.91 13.65
CA GLU A 70 -22.37 0.54 13.67
C GLU A 70 -21.39 1.18 14.65
N PRO A 71 -20.66 2.23 14.24
CA PRO A 71 -19.66 2.84 15.10
C PRO A 71 -20.34 3.26 16.39
N SER A 72 -19.82 2.76 17.52
CA SER A 72 -20.42 3.03 18.83
C SER A 72 -20.53 4.55 19.05
N PRO A 73 -21.57 5.04 19.76
CA PRO A 73 -21.70 6.46 20.06
C PRO A 73 -20.45 7.06 20.72
N GLU A 74 -19.72 6.24 21.48
CA GLU A 74 -18.43 6.59 22.09
C GLU A 74 -17.30 6.81 21.07
N ALA A 75 -17.26 6.04 19.97
CA ALA A 75 -16.31 6.23 18.88
C ALA A 75 -16.56 7.53 18.09
N LEU A 76 -17.82 8.00 18.04
CA LEU A 76 -18.19 9.27 17.41
C LEU A 76 -17.81 10.49 18.28
N ASN A 77 -17.78 10.32 19.60
CA ASN A 77 -17.44 11.36 20.58
C ASN A 77 -15.93 11.60 20.72
N GLN A 78 -15.09 10.86 20.00
CA GLN A 78 -13.64 11.10 19.97
C GLN A 78 -13.30 12.39 19.21
N PRO A 79 -12.14 13.02 19.52
CA PRO A 79 -11.64 14.17 18.77
C PRO A 79 -11.61 13.84 17.28
N LEU A 80 -11.90 14.82 16.43
CA LEU A 80 -11.98 14.65 14.97
C LEU A 80 -10.77 13.92 14.38
N LEU A 81 -9.58 14.07 14.98
CA LEU A 81 -8.35 13.39 14.56
C LEU A 81 -8.37 11.87 14.73
N PHE A 82 -9.13 11.31 15.68
CA PHE A 82 -9.09 9.89 16.04
C PHE A 82 -10.28 9.07 15.56
N ARG A 83 -11.26 9.72 14.91
CA ARG A 83 -12.42 9.05 14.30
C ARG A 83 -11.97 8.02 13.25
N PRO A 84 -12.75 6.95 13.01
CA PRO A 84 -12.38 5.91 12.04
C PRO A 84 -12.07 6.48 10.64
N TRP A 85 -12.88 7.45 10.18
CA TRP A 85 -12.70 8.06 8.86
C TRP A 85 -11.50 9.01 8.78
N SER A 86 -11.16 9.71 9.87
CA SER A 86 -9.99 10.60 9.88
C SER A 86 -8.69 9.81 9.79
N ARG A 87 -8.63 8.59 10.34
CA ARG A 87 -7.46 7.71 10.19
C ARG A 87 -7.18 7.38 8.73
N ILE A 88 -8.23 7.11 7.96
CA ILE A 88 -8.13 6.85 6.51
C ILE A 88 -7.62 8.09 5.79
N VAL A 89 -8.25 9.25 6.04
CA VAL A 89 -7.89 10.53 5.39
C VAL A 89 -6.46 10.94 5.74
N ILE A 90 -6.08 10.90 7.01
CA ILE A 90 -4.75 11.28 7.48
C ILE A 90 -3.68 10.34 6.92
N THR A 91 -3.92 9.02 6.92
CA THR A 91 -2.98 8.06 6.33
C THR A 91 -2.83 8.26 4.82
N SER A 92 -3.94 8.52 4.11
CA SER A 92 -3.92 8.80 2.68
C SER A 92 -3.13 10.09 2.37
N LEU A 93 -3.37 11.15 3.13
CA LEU A 93 -2.62 12.40 3.02
C LEU A 93 -1.13 12.22 3.35
N ALA A 94 -0.80 11.41 4.36
CA ALA A 94 0.58 11.10 4.70
C ALA A 94 1.31 10.35 3.59
N ILE A 95 0.63 9.41 2.90
CA ILE A 95 1.18 8.70 1.74
C ILE A 95 1.39 9.64 0.55
N ILE A 96 0.43 10.53 0.28
CA ILE A 96 0.56 11.54 -0.78
C ILE A 96 1.74 12.48 -0.47
N ALA A 97 1.82 12.97 0.76
CA ALA A 97 2.94 13.81 1.21
C ALA A 97 4.28 13.07 1.07
N TYR A 98 4.34 11.78 1.44
CA TYR A 98 5.51 10.94 1.22
C TYR A 98 5.92 10.90 -0.26
N ALA A 99 4.99 10.64 -1.16
CA ALA A 99 5.27 10.57 -2.60
C ALA A 99 5.82 11.91 -3.15
N LEU A 100 5.27 13.04 -2.69
CA LEU A 100 5.69 14.38 -3.13
C LEU A 100 7.05 14.79 -2.53
N LEU A 101 7.32 14.41 -1.28
CA LEU A 101 8.53 14.79 -0.55
C LEU A 101 9.70 13.83 -0.81
N MET A 102 9.44 12.62 -1.30
CA MET A 102 10.46 11.60 -1.54
C MET A 102 11.59 12.08 -2.44
N VAL A 103 11.28 12.80 -3.52
CA VAL A 103 12.29 13.31 -4.47
C VAL A 103 13.14 14.43 -3.85
N PRO A 104 12.57 15.54 -3.33
CA PRO A 104 13.38 16.64 -2.80
C PRO A 104 14.08 16.30 -1.47
N ILE A 105 13.46 15.53 -0.59
CA ILE A 105 14.00 15.23 0.75
C ILE A 105 14.81 13.94 0.76
N GLY A 106 14.43 12.94 -0.05
CA GLY A 106 15.12 11.67 -0.16
C GLY A 106 14.38 10.54 0.54
N PHE A 107 14.66 9.31 0.10
CA PHE A 107 14.00 8.08 0.51
C PHE A 107 14.15 7.81 2.01
N VAL A 108 15.37 7.91 2.55
CA VAL A 108 15.65 7.52 3.95
C VAL A 108 14.87 8.40 4.91
N VAL A 109 14.97 9.72 4.75
CA VAL A 109 14.32 10.69 5.64
C VAL A 109 12.80 10.58 5.51
N THR A 110 12.28 10.63 4.29
CA THR A 110 10.83 10.68 4.05
C THR A 110 10.14 9.39 4.50
N SER A 111 10.74 8.23 4.25
CA SER A 111 10.21 6.93 4.69
C SER A 111 10.26 6.78 6.22
N THR A 112 11.35 7.25 6.85
CA THR A 112 11.49 7.21 8.31
C THR A 112 10.43 8.09 8.97
N VAL A 113 10.24 9.32 8.48
CA VAL A 113 9.21 10.25 8.98
C VAL A 113 7.81 9.68 8.79
N LEU A 114 7.52 9.06 7.64
CA LEU A 114 6.23 8.40 7.41
C LEU A 114 5.99 7.27 8.40
N ALA A 115 6.93 6.32 8.51
CA ALA A 115 6.78 5.15 9.37
C ALA A 115 6.72 5.53 10.85
N PHE A 116 7.63 6.41 11.29
CA PHE A 116 7.65 6.92 12.65
C PHE A 116 6.37 7.72 12.96
N GLY A 117 5.98 8.65 12.09
CA GLY A 117 4.83 9.53 12.24
C GLY A 117 3.50 8.77 12.29
N LEU A 118 3.31 7.78 11.43
CA LEU A 118 2.15 6.90 11.50
C LEU A 118 2.17 6.06 12.80
N GLY A 119 3.33 5.53 13.20
CA GLY A 119 3.47 4.84 14.48
C GLY A 119 3.05 5.71 15.67
N LEU A 120 3.45 6.99 15.68
CA LEU A 120 3.00 7.96 16.68
C LEU A 120 1.48 8.19 16.62
N TYR A 121 0.95 8.43 15.42
CA TYR A 121 -0.47 8.74 15.20
C TYR A 121 -1.39 7.58 15.63
N TYR A 122 -0.98 6.34 15.38
CA TYR A 122 -1.70 5.14 15.82
C TYR A 122 -1.47 4.78 17.30
N GLY A 123 -0.74 5.60 18.05
CA GLY A 123 -0.63 5.50 19.50
C GLY A 123 0.52 4.61 20.00
N TYR A 124 1.54 4.34 19.19
CA TYR A 124 2.70 3.58 19.63
C TYR A 124 3.48 4.34 20.70
N ARG A 125 3.49 3.80 21.93
CA ARG A 125 3.99 4.50 23.13
C ARG A 125 5.51 4.53 23.29
N ARG A 126 6.24 3.61 22.65
CA ARG A 126 7.70 3.51 22.78
C ARG A 126 8.42 4.25 21.66
N HIS A 127 8.47 5.57 21.75
CA HIS A 127 9.00 6.41 20.65
C HIS A 127 10.46 6.10 20.27
N GLY A 128 11.33 5.77 21.22
CA GLY A 128 12.71 5.35 20.92
C GLY A 128 12.78 4.06 20.09
N VAL A 129 11.95 3.06 20.43
CA VAL A 129 11.85 1.80 19.68
C VAL A 129 11.25 2.04 18.29
N ASN A 130 10.23 2.90 18.20
CA ASN A 130 9.63 3.28 16.93
C ASN A 130 10.65 3.94 15.99
N LEU A 131 11.43 4.88 16.50
CA LEU A 131 12.46 5.57 15.72
C LEU A 131 13.57 4.61 15.29
N ALA A 132 14.09 3.79 16.21
CA ALA A 132 15.13 2.80 15.91
C ALA A 132 14.66 1.78 14.87
N THR A 133 13.42 1.30 14.99
CA THR A 133 12.84 0.31 14.07
C THR A 133 12.58 0.92 12.70
N SER A 134 11.91 2.08 12.64
CA SER A 134 11.63 2.76 11.37
C SER A 134 12.91 3.12 10.63
N LEU A 135 13.87 3.76 11.29
CA LEU A 135 15.14 4.11 10.69
C LEU A 135 15.95 2.87 10.29
N GLY A 136 16.02 1.86 11.16
CA GLY A 136 16.76 0.62 10.91
C GLY A 136 16.22 -0.15 9.71
N VAL A 137 14.91 -0.32 9.60
CA VAL A 137 14.26 -0.99 8.47
C VAL A 137 14.47 -0.21 7.17
N VAL A 138 14.28 1.12 7.20
CA VAL A 138 14.46 1.98 6.03
C VAL A 138 15.91 1.98 5.56
N LEU A 139 16.88 2.09 6.47
CA LEU A 139 18.30 2.03 6.13
C LEU A 139 18.70 0.66 5.59
N ALA A 140 18.23 -0.43 6.20
CA ALA A 140 18.49 -1.77 5.71
C ALA A 140 17.98 -1.92 4.26
N LEU A 141 16.74 -1.47 4.00
CA LEU A 141 16.16 -1.51 2.66
C LEU A 141 16.95 -0.63 1.67
N TYR A 142 17.31 0.59 2.05
CA TYR A 142 18.12 1.48 1.22
C TYR A 142 19.46 0.83 0.86
N LEU A 143 20.17 0.27 1.84
CA LEU A 143 21.46 -0.37 1.61
C LEU A 143 21.32 -1.64 0.76
N THR A 144 20.29 -2.45 0.97
CA THR A 144 20.03 -3.62 0.11
C THR A 144 19.78 -3.19 -1.33
N MET A 145 18.92 -2.20 -1.56
CA MET A 145 18.62 -1.73 -2.91
C MET A 145 19.87 -1.13 -3.58
N THR A 146 20.56 -0.21 -2.91
CA THR A 146 21.67 0.55 -3.52
C THR A 146 22.96 -0.26 -3.59
N ARG A 147 23.29 -1.09 -2.58
CA ARG A 147 24.59 -1.79 -2.51
C ARG A 147 24.55 -3.24 -2.96
N ILE A 148 23.42 -3.92 -2.81
CA ILE A 148 23.28 -5.33 -3.22
C ILE A 148 22.64 -5.42 -4.60
N MET A 149 21.63 -4.60 -4.87
CA MET A 149 20.84 -4.68 -6.10
C MET A 149 21.19 -3.61 -7.15
N ASP A 150 22.08 -2.67 -6.82
CA ASP A 150 22.47 -1.53 -7.69
C ASP A 150 21.26 -0.72 -8.21
N VAL A 151 20.21 -0.63 -7.38
CA VAL A 151 19.00 0.16 -7.64
C VAL A 151 19.09 1.46 -6.85
N TYR A 152 19.25 2.58 -7.57
CA TYR A 152 19.37 3.91 -6.96
C TYR A 152 18.02 4.44 -6.47
N LEU A 153 17.99 4.84 -5.20
CA LEU A 153 16.86 5.54 -4.57
C LEU A 153 17.20 7.03 -4.41
N PRO A 154 16.20 7.94 -4.39
CA PRO A 154 16.44 9.37 -4.18
C PRO A 154 17.20 9.62 -2.87
N THR A 155 18.39 10.20 -2.97
CA THR A 155 19.22 10.59 -1.81
C THR A 155 18.72 11.88 -1.17
N GLY A 156 18.15 12.77 -2.00
CA GLY A 156 17.58 14.05 -1.58
C GLY A 156 18.62 14.93 -0.89
N ILE A 157 18.36 15.32 0.36
CA ILE A 157 19.24 16.20 1.13
C ILE A 157 20.40 15.46 1.82
N LEU A 158 20.35 14.13 1.91
CA LEU A 158 21.40 13.36 2.57
C LEU A 158 22.51 13.02 1.57
N PRO A 159 23.78 13.40 1.84
CA PRO A 159 24.91 13.09 0.96
C PRO A 159 25.47 11.68 1.27
N ILE A 160 24.68 10.64 0.98
CA ILE A 160 25.00 9.21 1.24
C ILE A 160 24.84 8.34 0.02
#